data_AF-C3YDH3-F1
#
_entry.id   AF-C3YDH3-F1
#
_cell.length_a   1.000
_cell.length_b   1.000
_cell.length_c   1.000
_cell.angle_alpha   90.00
_cell.angle_beta   90.00
_cell.angle_gamma   90.00
#
_symmetry.space_group_name_H-M   'P 1'
#
loop_
_entity.id
_entity.type
_entity.pdbx_description
1 polymer ?
#
loop_
_entity_poly.entity_id
_entity_poly.type
_entity_poly.pdbx_seq_one_letter_code
_entity_poly.pdbx_strand_id
1 'polypeptide(L)'
;MFCCSHLKEHVQELTEEQISQMSPEELEWHFFKSHDSDKNMKLDGLEIMAAIEHRSEYNYPPDDDERLEYHTGLVDKILSEDDTNNDGMISYIEYVVSRRRVPGT
;
A
#
# COMPACT_ATOMS: atom_id res chain seq x y z
N MET A 1 -10.87 -1.55 0.84
CA MET A 1 -11.22 -2.08 2.17
C MET A 1 -9.93 -2.25 2.96
N PHE A 2 -9.73 -1.44 4.00
CA PHE A 2 -8.55 -1.46 4.87
C PHE A 2 -8.81 -2.47 5.98
N CYS A 3 -7.99 -3.52 6.11
CA CYS A 3 -8.22 -4.53 7.15
C CYS A 3 -7.45 -4.11 8.41
N CYS A 4 -8.15 -3.91 9.53
CA CYS A 4 -7.57 -3.53 10.82
C CYS A 4 -6.50 -4.50 11.32
N SER A 5 -6.44 -5.73 10.81
CA SER A 5 -5.37 -6.69 11.08
C SER A 5 -4.02 -6.24 10.51
N HIS A 6 -3.99 -5.62 9.33
CA HIS A 6 -2.76 -5.21 8.64
C HIS A 6 -2.02 -4.09 9.38
N LEU A 7 -2.76 -3.11 9.91
CA LEU A 7 -2.16 -1.99 10.65
C LEU A 7 -1.49 -2.42 11.95
N LYS A 8 -1.99 -3.49 12.61
CA LYS A 8 -1.43 -4.00 13.87
C LYS A 8 -0.04 -4.62 13.69
N GLU A 9 0.21 -5.26 12.55
CA GLU A 9 1.46 -5.96 12.31
C GLU A 9 2.64 -4.99 12.10
N HIS A 10 2.37 -3.82 11.54
CA HIS A 10 3.40 -2.81 11.26
C HIS A 10 3.44 -1.68 12.29
N VAL A 11 2.33 -1.36 12.95
CA VAL A 11 2.29 -0.35 14.00
C VAL A 11 2.23 -1.02 15.36
N GLN A 12 3.37 -1.55 15.81
CA GLN A 12 3.55 -2.24 17.11
C GLN A 12 3.14 -1.39 18.34
N GLU A 13 2.90 -0.10 18.15
CA GLU A 13 2.56 0.86 19.22
C GLU A 13 1.06 1.19 19.33
N LEU A 14 0.21 0.68 18.43
CA LEU A 14 -1.23 1.00 18.43
C LEU A 14 -2.08 -0.21 18.87
N THR A 15 -2.92 0.01 19.89
CA THR A 15 -3.93 -0.96 20.33
C THR A 15 -5.12 -1.02 19.37
N GLU A 16 -5.88 -2.12 19.39
CA GLU A 16 -7.09 -2.26 18.56
C GLU A 16 -8.12 -1.15 18.85
N GLU A 17 -8.21 -0.74 20.12
CA GLU A 17 -9.04 0.36 20.57
C GLU A 17 -8.61 1.68 19.88
N GLN A 18 -7.31 1.95 19.81
CA GLN A 18 -6.78 3.15 19.14
C GLN A 18 -7.06 3.11 17.63
N ILE A 19 -6.89 1.97 16.98
CA ILE A 19 -7.19 1.80 15.55
C ILE A 19 -8.69 1.99 15.29
N SER A 20 -9.57 1.49 16.18
CA SER A 20 -11.03 1.63 16.04
C SER A 20 -11.56 3.05 16.21
N GLN A 21 -10.79 3.92 16.87
CA GLN A 21 -11.14 5.32 17.12
C GLN A 21 -10.58 6.27 16.05
N MET A 22 -9.71 5.78 15.16
CA MET A 22 -9.07 6.59 14.12
C MET A 22 -10.03 6.95 13.00
N SER A 23 -9.87 8.15 12.46
CA SER A 23 -10.57 8.57 11.24
C SER A 23 -10.08 7.77 10.02
N PRO A 24 -10.88 7.69 8.94
CA PRO A 24 -10.42 7.08 7.69
C PRO A 24 -9.10 7.68 7.18
N GLU A 25 -8.90 8.99 7.33
CA GLU A 25 -7.68 9.70 6.94
C GLU A 25 -6.49 9.32 7.81
N GLU A 26 -6.69 9.12 9.12
CA GLU A 26 -5.65 8.66 10.04
C GLU A 26 -5.24 7.21 9.72
N LEU A 27 -6.22 6.34 9.41
CA LEU A 27 -5.95 4.97 8.97
C LEU A 27 -5.17 4.93 7.65
N GLU A 28 -5.53 5.80 6.69
CA GLU A 28 -4.80 5.96 5.43
C GLU A 28 -3.37 6.45 5.64
N TRP A 29 -3.19 7.42 6.54
CA TRP A 29 -1.88 7.92 6.92
C TRP A 29 -1.00 6.83 7.53
N HIS A 30 -1.53 6.10 8.51
CA HIS A 30 -0.80 5.01 9.14
C HIS A 30 -0.47 3.89 8.15
N PHE A 31 -1.38 3.58 7.23
CA PHE A 31 -1.14 2.60 6.17
C PHE A 31 -0.02 3.06 5.23
N PHE A 32 0.00 4.33 4.84
CA PHE A 32 1.08 4.85 4.01
C PHE A 32 2.42 4.76 4.75
N LYS A 33 2.46 5.24 6.00
CA LYS A 33 3.66 5.24 6.84
C LYS A 33 4.19 3.84 7.17
N SER A 34 3.33 2.83 7.25
CA SER A 34 3.76 1.47 7.56
C SER A 34 4.53 0.81 6.42
N HIS A 35 4.36 1.27 5.18
CA HIS A 35 5.05 0.70 4.01
C HIS A 35 6.23 1.55 3.52
N ASP A 36 6.30 2.81 3.94
CA ASP A 36 7.43 3.73 3.75
C ASP A 36 8.59 3.34 4.70
N SER A 37 9.40 2.38 4.24
CA SER A 37 10.44 1.70 5.00
C SER A 37 11.67 2.61 5.20
N ASP A 38 12.02 3.40 4.18
CA ASP A 38 13.16 4.32 4.24
C ASP A 38 12.80 5.70 4.82
N LYS A 39 11.50 5.96 5.06
CA LYS A 39 10.94 7.17 5.68
C LYS A 39 11.10 8.42 4.81
N ASN A 40 11.16 8.27 3.50
CA ASN A 40 11.30 9.36 2.55
C ASN A 40 9.96 10.05 2.18
N MET A 41 8.84 9.59 2.74
CA MET A 41 7.47 10.08 2.49
C MET A 41 6.95 9.81 1.06
N LYS A 42 7.50 8.79 0.41
CA LYS A 42 7.09 8.24 -0.88
C LYS A 42 7.07 6.72 -0.77
N LEU A 43 6.43 6.06 -1.73
CA LEU A 43 6.45 4.61 -1.87
C LEU A 43 7.13 4.25 -3.19
N ASP A 44 8.20 3.48 -3.10
CA ASP A 44 8.89 2.92 -4.26
C ASP A 44 8.27 1.58 -4.71
N GLY A 45 8.69 1.07 -5.87
CA GLY A 45 8.17 -0.19 -6.40
C GLY A 45 8.40 -1.41 -5.50
N LEU A 46 9.48 -1.44 -4.72
CA LEU A 46 9.76 -2.53 -3.78
C LEU A 46 8.87 -2.43 -2.53
N GLU A 47 8.63 -1.23 -2.03
CA GLU A 47 7.72 -0.97 -0.92
C GLU A 47 6.27 -1.30 -1.30
N ILE A 48 5.85 -0.96 -2.53
CA ILE A 48 4.56 -1.34 -3.09
C ILE A 48 4.46 -2.86 -3.24
N MET A 49 5.51 -3.52 -3.77
CA MET A 49 5.55 -4.98 -3.90
C MET A 49 5.42 -5.67 -2.54
N ALA A 50 6.15 -5.19 -1.52
CA ALA A 50 6.07 -5.69 -0.17
C ALA A 50 4.66 -5.53 0.43
N ALA A 51 3.99 -4.40 0.15
CA ALA A 51 2.61 -4.15 0.57
C ALA A 51 1.61 -5.12 -0.08
N ILE A 52 1.83 -5.48 -1.36
CA ILE A 52 1.00 -6.44 -2.10
C ILE A 52 1.17 -7.84 -1.50
N GLU A 53 2.42 -8.28 -1.32
CA GLU A 53 2.76 -9.60 -0.76
C GLU A 53 2.14 -9.82 0.63
N HIS A 54 2.11 -8.76 1.44
CA HIS A 54 1.55 -8.80 2.77
C HIS A 54 0.02 -8.99 2.79
N ARG A 55 -0.68 -8.69 1.69
CA ARG A 55 -2.06 -9.17 1.48
C ARG A 55 -2.00 -10.64 1.04
N SER A 56 -1.71 -11.52 1.98
CA SER A 56 -1.63 -12.98 1.81
C SER A 56 -2.95 -13.67 1.40
N GLU A 57 -3.97 -12.92 0.99
CA GLU A 57 -5.27 -13.43 0.54
C GLU A 57 -5.32 -13.76 -0.95
N TYR A 58 -4.30 -13.42 -1.73
CA TYR A 58 -4.24 -13.79 -3.14
C TYR A 58 -3.66 -15.21 -3.30
N ASN A 59 -4.39 -16.07 -4.01
CA ASN A 59 -3.85 -17.33 -4.53
C ASN A 59 -2.82 -16.98 -5.62
N TYR A 60 -1.57 -16.78 -5.20
CA TYR A 60 -0.47 -16.54 -6.12
C TYR A 60 -0.15 -17.81 -6.93
N PRO A 61 0.41 -17.66 -8.14
CA PRO A 61 1.02 -18.78 -8.83
C PRO A 61 2.03 -19.49 -7.91
N PRO A 62 2.05 -20.84 -7.90
CA PRO A 62 3.01 -21.58 -7.09
C PRO A 62 4.43 -21.52 -7.67
N ASP A 63 4.56 -21.11 -8.94
CA ASP A 63 5.83 -20.91 -9.60
C ASP A 63 6.41 -19.53 -9.27
N ASP A 64 7.71 -19.50 -8.91
CA ASP A 64 8.38 -18.29 -8.43
C ASP A 64 8.52 -17.24 -9.54
N ASP A 65 8.74 -17.65 -10.80
CA ASP A 65 8.88 -16.74 -11.94
C ASP A 65 7.50 -16.13 -12.29
N GLU A 66 6.45 -16.95 -12.35
CA GLU A 66 5.08 -16.46 -12.58
C GLU A 66 4.59 -15.53 -11.46
N ARG A 67 4.96 -15.82 -10.21
CA ARG A 67 4.65 -14.94 -9.06
C ARG A 67 5.38 -13.60 -9.17
N LEU A 68 6.66 -13.62 -9.55
CA LEU A 68 7.43 -12.41 -9.74
C LEU A 68 6.83 -11.54 -10.86
N GLU A 69 6.51 -12.14 -12.01
CA GLU A 69 5.86 -11.44 -13.12
C GLU A 69 4.52 -10.83 -12.71
N TYR A 70 3.71 -11.56 -11.94
CA TYR A 70 2.45 -11.06 -11.42
C TYR A 70 2.64 -9.83 -10.53
N HIS A 71 3.58 -9.87 -9.59
CA HIS A 71 3.87 -8.74 -8.71
C HIS A 71 4.45 -7.54 -9.45
N THR A 72 5.39 -7.76 -10.35
CA THR A 72 5.92 -6.69 -11.20
C THR A 72 4.82 -6.04 -12.02
N GLY A 73 3.93 -6.82 -12.63
CA GLY A 73 2.79 -6.29 -13.39
C GLY A 73 1.81 -5.46 -12.55
N LEU A 74 1.61 -5.82 -11.28
CA LEU A 74 0.81 -5.01 -10.35
C LEU A 74 1.49 -3.70 -9.97
N VAL A 75 2.79 -3.75 -9.69
CA VAL A 75 3.59 -2.54 -9.39
C VAL A 75 3.57 -1.59 -10.59
N ASP A 76 3.84 -2.09 -11.79
CA ASP A 76 3.83 -1.30 -13.03
C ASP A 76 2.47 -0.64 -13.25
N LYS A 77 1.38 -1.37 -12.99
CA LYS A 77 0.03 -0.82 -13.10
C LYS A 77 -0.18 0.33 -12.11
N ILE A 78 0.17 0.14 -10.84
CA ILE A 78 0.02 1.17 -9.79
C ILE A 78 0.80 2.42 -10.16
N LEU A 79 2.09 2.28 -10.52
CA LEU A 79 2.92 3.41 -10.93
C LEU A 79 2.33 4.12 -12.14
N SER A 80 1.84 3.38 -13.14
CA SER A 80 1.24 4.00 -14.34
C SER A 80 -0.03 4.82 -14.07
N GLU A 81 -0.78 4.47 -13.03
CA GLU A 81 -2.05 5.11 -12.68
C GLU A 81 -1.85 6.29 -11.70
N ASP A 82 -0.89 6.15 -10.78
CA ASP A 82 -0.77 7.01 -9.60
C ASP A 82 0.48 7.92 -9.63
N ASP A 83 1.58 7.53 -10.29
CA ASP A 83 2.78 8.36 -10.43
C ASP A 83 2.54 9.43 -11.51
N THR A 84 2.05 10.59 -11.08
CA THR A 84 1.68 11.66 -12.01
C THR A 84 2.88 12.47 -12.50
N ASN A 85 3.99 12.39 -11.78
CA ASN A 85 5.18 13.17 -12.06
C ASN A 85 6.31 12.33 -12.73
N ASN A 86 6.12 11.01 -12.82
CA ASN A 86 7.03 10.02 -13.40
C ASN A 86 8.41 10.00 -12.75
N ASP A 87 8.51 10.20 -11.43
CA ASP A 87 9.76 10.05 -10.68
C ASP A 87 10.04 8.62 -10.22
N GLY A 88 9.13 7.69 -10.54
CA GLY A 88 9.22 6.27 -10.17
C GLY A 88 8.74 5.98 -8.75
N MET A 89 8.14 6.96 -8.08
CA MET A 89 7.70 6.88 -6.70
C MET A 89 6.27 7.43 -6.55
N ILE A 90 5.54 6.95 -5.55
CA ILE A 90 4.23 7.50 -5.20
C ILE A 90 4.36 8.37 -3.96
N SER A 91 4.24 9.68 -4.12
CA SER A 91 4.15 10.59 -2.97
C SER A 91 2.85 10.40 -2.19
N TYR A 92 2.81 10.82 -0.92
CA TYR A 92 1.55 10.80 -0.14
C TYR A 92 0.41 11.57 -0.83
N ILE A 93 0.73 12.67 -1.53
CA ILE A 93 -0.28 13.45 -2.26
C ILE A 93 -0.84 12.65 -3.43
N GLU A 94 0.01 11.99 -4.22
CA GLU A 94 -0.41 11.12 -5.31
C GLU A 94 -1.26 9.96 -4.82
N TYR A 95 -0.83 9.30 -3.74
CA TYR A 95 -1.57 8.21 -3.08
C TYR A 95 -2.99 8.64 -2.63
N VAL A 96 -3.12 9.82 -2.00
CA VAL A 96 -4.44 10.31 -1.56
C VAL A 96 -5.30 10.70 -2.76
N VAL A 97 -4.70 11.32 -3.78
CA VAL A 97 -5.40 11.72 -5.00
C VAL A 97 -5.92 10.50 -5.76
N SER A 98 -5.12 9.46 -5.94
CA SER A 98 -5.53 8.26 -6.66
C SER A 98 -6.71 7.57 -5.98
N ARG A 99 -6.70 7.46 -4.65
CA ARG A 99 -7.81 6.86 -3.89
C ARG A 99 -9.11 7.66 -3.94
N ARG A 100 -9.01 8.98 -4.06
CA ARG A 100 -10.19 9.84 -4.26
C ARG A 100 -10.73 9.80 -5.69
N ARG A 101 -9.92 9.36 -6.66
CA ARG A 101 -10.35 9.17 -8.05
C ARG A 101 -11.17 7.90 -8.23
N VAL A 102 -11.03 6.88 -7.37
CA VAL A 102 -11.84 5.66 -7.39
C VAL A 102 -13.21 5.96 -6.76
N PRO A 103 -14.29 6.14 -7.53
CA PRO A 103 -15.63 6.27 -6.96
C PRO A 103 -16.02 4.88 -6.46
N GLY A 104 -16.55 4.80 -5.23
CA GLY A 104 -16.83 3.54 -4.54
C GLY A 104 -17.45 2.46 -5.43
N THR A 105 -16.77 1.32 -5.49
CA THR A 105 -17.34 0.02 -5.85
C THR A 105 -17.60 -0.78 -4.59
#